data_AF-A0A2S2NER2-F1
#
_entry.id   AF-A0A2S2NER2-F1
#
_cell.length_a   1.000
_cell.length_b   1.000
_cell.length_c   1.000
_cell.angle_alpha   90.00
_cell.angle_beta   90.00
_cell.angle_gamma   90.00
#
_symmetry.space_group_name_H-M   'P 1'
#
loop_
_entity.id
_entity.type
_entity.pdbx_description
1 polymer ?
#
loop_
_entity_poly.entity_id
_entity_poly.type
_entity_poly.pdbx_seq_one_letter_code
_entity_poly.pdbx_strand_id
1 'polypeptide(L)'
;AHALSLLINDIISLKSFQKVIKGGVSIVNNIRRRHVLHAIFNEKQKESSINKKKSLMLPVQTRWGSVVVFLNSLLANKQIIRLLNIDERCEEDIIPNVKQFINNDTFW
;
A
#
# COMPACT_ATOMS: atom_id res chain seq x y z
N ALA A 1 17.11 13.09 -19.62
CA ALA A 1 15.88 12.54 -19.01
C ALA A 1 15.55 11.12 -19.48
N HIS A 2 15.79 10.76 -20.75
CA HIS A 2 15.42 9.44 -21.30
C HIS A 2 16.17 8.25 -20.67
N ALA A 3 17.51 8.33 -20.61
CA ALA A 3 18.34 7.25 -20.03
C ALA A 3 17.97 6.94 -18.57
N LEU A 4 17.75 7.96 -17.74
CA LEU A 4 17.30 7.77 -16.36
C LEU A 4 15.93 7.08 -16.29
N SER A 5 15.00 7.45 -17.17
CA SER A 5 13.69 6.80 -17.22
C SER A 5 13.78 5.32 -17.60
N LEU A 6 14.72 4.95 -18.49
CA LEU A 6 14.97 3.55 -18.85
C LEU A 6 15.57 2.79 -17.67
N LEU A 7 16.57 3.35 -16.99
CA LEU A 7 17.15 2.73 -15.79
C LEU A 7 16.12 2.52 -14.68
N ILE A 8 15.24 3.49 -14.45
CA ILE A 8 14.16 3.35 -13.46
C ILE A 8 13.18 2.25 -13.90
N ASN A 9 12.85 2.17 -15.19
CA ASN A 9 11.99 1.10 -15.69
C ASN A 9 12.65 -0.29 -15.53
N ASP A 10 13.97 -0.39 -15.73
CA ASP A 10 14.72 -1.63 -15.51
C ASP A 10 14.69 -2.04 -14.03
N ILE A 11 14.90 -1.09 -13.11
CA ILE A 11 14.78 -1.30 -11.65
C ILE A 11 13.37 -1.77 -11.30
N ILE A 12 12.34 -1.10 -11.82
CA ILE A 12 10.95 -1.48 -11.58
C ILE A 12 10.66 -2.89 -12.09
N SER A 13 11.30 -3.31 -13.18
CA SER A 13 11.14 -4.62 -13.80
C SER A 13 11.83 -5.75 -13.03
N LEU A 14 12.70 -5.44 -12.06
CA LEU A 14 13.32 -6.44 -11.20
C LEU A 14 12.26 -7.25 -10.43
N LYS A 15 12.43 -8.58 -10.38
CA LYS A 15 11.47 -9.50 -9.75
C LYS A 15 11.21 -9.18 -8.28
N SER A 16 12.26 -8.80 -7.55
CA SER A 16 12.18 -8.38 -6.15
C SER A 16 11.32 -7.12 -5.99
N PHE A 17 11.54 -6.12 -6.84
CA PHE A 17 10.78 -4.87 -6.82
C PHE A 17 9.31 -5.09 -7.22
N GLN A 18 9.07 -5.89 -8.26
CA GLN A 18 7.72 -6.32 -8.66
C GLN A 18 6.98 -7.03 -7.53
N LYS A 19 7.67 -7.83 -6.70
CA LYS A 19 7.06 -8.49 -5.54
C LYS A 19 6.57 -7.47 -4.51
N VAL A 20 7.36 -6.41 -4.25
CA VAL A 20 6.96 -5.32 -3.36
C VAL A 20 5.76 -4.56 -3.92
N ILE A 21 5.79 -4.20 -5.21
CA ILE A 21 4.66 -3.52 -5.86
C ILE A 21 3.39 -4.37 -5.76
N LYS A 22 3.47 -5.66 -6.10
CA LYS A 22 2.33 -6.58 -6.05
C LYS A 22 1.77 -6.71 -4.63
N GLY A 23 2.64 -6.87 -3.62
CA GLY A 23 2.21 -6.93 -2.22
C GLY A 23 1.49 -5.67 -1.78
N GLY A 24 2.04 -4.49 -2.10
CA GLY A 24 1.38 -3.22 -1.84
C GLY A 24 0.03 -3.07 -2.55
N VAL A 25 -0.05 -3.48 -3.83
CA VAL A 25 -1.30 -3.43 -4.61
C VAL A 25 -2.34 -4.36 -4.01
N SER A 26 -1.94 -5.55 -3.52
CA SER A 26 -2.83 -6.46 -2.80
C SER A 26 -3.37 -5.83 -1.52
N ILE A 27 -2.53 -5.15 -0.73
CA ILE A 27 -2.95 -4.42 0.47
C ILE A 27 -4.00 -3.35 0.11
N VAL A 28 -3.68 -2.46 -0.84
CA VAL A 28 -4.58 -1.35 -1.20
C VAL A 28 -5.90 -1.86 -1.79
N ASN A 29 -5.86 -2.89 -2.63
CA ASN A 29 -7.08 -3.48 -3.18
C ASN A 29 -7.93 -4.16 -2.10
N ASN A 30 -7.32 -4.86 -1.13
CA ASN A 30 -8.08 -5.49 -0.06
C ASN A 30 -8.81 -4.46 0.79
N ILE A 31 -8.16 -3.32 1.10
CA ILE A 31 -8.78 -2.22 1.84
C ILE A 31 -9.89 -1.57 1.01
N ARG A 32 -9.63 -1.17 -0.24
CA ARG A 32 -10.58 -0.40 -1.05
C ARG A 32 -11.81 -1.19 -1.49
N ARG A 33 -11.68 -2.50 -1.72
CA ARG A 33 -12.78 -3.33 -2.25
C ARG A 33 -13.74 -3.82 -1.16
N ARG A 34 -13.35 -3.74 0.10
CA ARG A 34 -14.18 -4.19 1.23
C ARG A 34 -14.68 -2.98 1.99
N HIS A 35 -16.02 -2.82 2.00
CA HIS A 35 -16.66 -1.60 2.52
C HIS A 35 -16.32 -1.32 3.98
N VAL A 36 -16.33 -2.35 4.83
CA VAL A 36 -16.03 -2.24 6.27
C VAL A 36 -14.58 -1.80 6.48
N LEU A 37 -13.62 -2.52 5.88
CA LEU A 37 -12.20 -2.13 5.91
C LEU A 37 -11.95 -0.71 5.43
N HIS A 38 -12.57 -0.30 4.32
CA HIS A 38 -12.39 1.04 3.77
C HIS A 38 -12.98 2.12 4.71
N ALA A 39 -14.13 1.85 5.32
CA ALA A 39 -14.75 2.77 6.27
C ALA A 39 -13.87 2.96 7.52
N ILE A 40 -13.40 1.87 8.12
CA ILE A 40 -12.54 1.89 9.31
C ILE A 40 -11.17 2.50 8.98
N PHE A 41 -10.63 2.24 7.78
CA PHE A 41 -9.42 2.93 7.31
C PHE A 41 -9.59 4.44 7.33
N ASN A 42 -10.70 4.94 6.78
CA ASN A 42 -10.99 6.37 6.69
C ASN A 42 -11.26 6.99 8.07
N GLU A 43 -11.89 6.25 8.99
CA GLU A 43 -12.06 6.62 10.40
C GLU A 43 -10.70 6.83 11.07
N LYS A 44 -9.84 5.79 11.07
CA LYS A 44 -8.50 5.86 11.67
C LYS A 44 -7.60 6.91 11.03
N GLN A 45 -7.75 7.15 9.72
CA GLN A 45 -7.00 8.19 9.03
C GLN A 45 -7.42 9.61 9.46
N LYS A 46 -8.69 9.82 9.83
CA LYS A 46 -9.17 11.11 10.34
C LYS A 46 -8.72 11.37 11.78
N GLU A 47 -8.68 10.33 12.60
CA GLU A 47 -8.24 10.39 14.00
C GLU A 47 -6.72 10.59 14.13
N SER A 48 -5.95 10.08 13.16
CA SER A 48 -4.50 10.21 13.17
C SER A 48 -4.05 11.62 12.79
N SER A 49 -3.67 12.42 13.78
CA SER A 49 -2.98 13.71 13.59
C SER A 49 -1.61 13.58 12.90
N ILE A 50 -1.07 12.35 12.82
CA ILE A 50 0.30 12.05 12.41
C ILE A 50 0.48 12.08 10.88
N ASN A 51 -0.59 11.80 10.12
CA ASN A 51 -0.53 11.76 8.67
C ASN A 51 -1.56 12.72 8.09
N LYS A 52 -1.12 13.86 7.56
CA LYS A 52 -1.97 14.72 6.69
C LYS A 52 -2.60 13.85 5.60
N LYS A 53 -3.86 13.44 5.79
CA LYS A 53 -4.75 12.61 4.93
C LYS A 53 -4.18 12.23 3.57
N LYS A 54 -3.12 11.43 3.54
CA LYS A 54 -2.50 11.02 2.27
C LYS A 54 -3.28 9.82 1.79
N SER A 55 -4.17 10.04 0.83
CA SER A 55 -4.99 8.96 0.27
C SER A 55 -4.10 7.82 -0.22
N LEU A 56 -4.49 6.57 0.09
CA LEU A 56 -3.88 5.39 -0.53
C LEU A 56 -4.07 5.50 -2.03
N MET A 57 -3.02 5.30 -2.82
CA MET A 57 -3.10 5.33 -4.27
C MET A 57 -2.90 3.93 -4.86
N LEU A 58 -3.21 3.76 -6.14
CA LEU A 58 -2.81 2.59 -6.92
C LEU A 58 -1.83 3.07 -8.01
N PRO A 59 -0.80 2.28 -8.33
CA PRO A 59 0.13 2.64 -9.38
C PRO A 59 -0.54 2.45 -10.75
N VAL A 60 -0.26 3.36 -11.68
CA VAL A 60 -0.55 3.22 -13.11
C VAL A 60 0.61 2.46 -13.74
N GLN A 61 0.30 1.35 -14.43
CA GLN A 61 1.29 0.36 -14.88
C GLN A 61 2.43 0.92 -15.74
N THR A 62 2.21 1.99 -16.49
CA THR A 62 3.14 2.46 -17.53
C THR A 62 3.99 3.67 -17.15
N ARG A 63 3.88 4.16 -15.91
CA ARG A 63 4.59 5.38 -15.47
C ARG A 63 5.31 5.14 -14.16
N TRP A 64 6.65 5.12 -14.19
CA TRP A 64 7.48 4.96 -13.00
C TRP A 64 7.16 5.97 -11.89
N GLY A 65 6.84 7.22 -12.26
CA GLY A 65 6.44 8.25 -11.31
C GLY A 65 5.18 7.87 -10.52
N SER A 66 4.25 7.13 -11.13
CA SER A 66 3.05 6.64 -10.44
C SER A 66 3.40 5.55 -9.41
N VAL A 67 4.39 4.70 -9.70
CA VAL A 67 4.90 3.72 -8.74
C VAL A 67 5.52 4.41 -7.53
N VAL A 68 6.29 5.49 -7.74
CA VAL A 68 6.88 6.27 -6.64
C VAL A 68 5.80 6.91 -5.77
N VAL A 69 4.81 7.56 -6.39
CA VAL A 69 3.67 8.17 -5.67
C VAL A 69 2.90 7.09 -4.88
N PHE A 70 2.67 5.93 -5.49
CA PHE A 70 2.03 4.79 -4.88
C PHE A 70 2.78 4.31 -3.64
N LEU A 71 4.08 3.99 -3.75
CA LEU A 71 4.90 3.51 -2.64
C LEU A 71 4.97 4.54 -1.51
N ASN A 72 5.11 5.82 -1.85
CA ASN A 72 5.07 6.91 -0.88
C ASN A 72 3.71 7.08 -0.20
N SER A 73 2.60 6.72 -0.86
CA SER A 73 1.27 6.69 -0.23
C SER A 73 1.11 5.48 0.69
N LEU A 74 1.65 4.33 0.30
CA LEU A 74 1.61 3.09 1.06
C LEU A 74 2.40 3.24 2.37
N LEU A 75 3.63 3.76 2.30
CA LEU A 75 4.48 4.02 3.46
C LEU A 75 3.86 5.03 4.43
N ALA A 76 3.30 6.13 3.91
CA ALA A 76 2.64 7.13 4.75
C ALA A 76 1.45 6.55 5.54
N ASN A 77 0.80 5.51 5.02
CA ASN A 77 -0.32 4.85 5.69
C ASN A 77 0.08 3.56 6.42
N LYS A 78 1.38 3.20 6.49
CA LYS A 78 1.88 1.96 7.12
C LYS A 78 1.28 1.73 8.51
N GLN A 79 1.28 2.76 9.36
CA GLN A 79 0.78 2.63 10.73
C GLN A 79 -0.73 2.37 10.77
N ILE A 80 -1.51 3.09 9.95
CA ILE A 80 -2.96 2.89 9.88
C ILE A 80 -3.27 1.48 9.35
N ILE A 81 -2.53 1.01 8.34
CA ILE A 81 -2.68 -0.34 7.79
C ILE A 81 -2.37 -1.40 8.86
N ARG A 82 -1.34 -1.21 9.69
CA ARG A 82 -1.04 -2.11 10.81
C ARG A 82 -2.13 -2.08 11.88
N LEU A 83 -2.68 -0.92 12.19
CA LEU A 83 -3.80 -0.78 13.12
C LEU A 83 -5.08 -1.47 12.62
N LEU A 84 -5.33 -1.49 11.32
CA LEU A 84 -6.44 -2.28 10.76
C LEU A 84 -6.26 -3.78 10.98
N ASN A 85 -5.02 -4.27 10.94
CA ASN A 85 -4.72 -5.69 11.09
C ASN A 85 -4.98 -6.25 12.50
N ILE A 86 -5.10 -5.36 13.49
CA ILE A 86 -5.39 -5.71 14.88
C ILE A 86 -6.78 -5.23 15.33
N ASP A 87 -7.55 -4.57 14.44
CA ASP A 87 -8.90 -4.14 14.74
C ASP A 87 -9.85 -5.33 14.54
N GLU A 88 -10.53 -5.75 15.61
CA GLU A 88 -11.43 -6.90 15.62
C GLU A 88 -12.53 -6.78 14.55
N ARG A 89 -12.95 -5.55 14.23
CA ARG A 89 -13.96 -5.28 13.19
C ARG A 89 -13.48 -5.61 11.78
N CYS A 90 -12.16 -5.77 11.58
CA CYS A 90 -11.52 -5.99 10.28
C CYS A 90 -10.99 -7.42 10.09
N GLU A 91 -11.02 -8.27 11.13
CA GLU A 91 -10.30 -9.54 11.14
C GLU A 91 -10.70 -10.47 9.98
N GLU A 92 -12.00 -10.64 9.77
CA GLU A 92 -12.59 -11.47 8.71
C GLU A 92 -12.39 -10.88 7.30
N ASP A 93 -12.11 -9.59 7.20
CA ASP A 93 -12.01 -8.87 5.95
C ASP A 93 -10.59 -8.80 5.38
N ILE A 94 -9.56 -9.04 6.21
CA ILE A 94 -8.18 -9.05 5.76
C ILE A 94 -7.81 -10.45 5.28
N ILE A 95 -7.48 -10.56 3.99
CA ILE A 95 -7.15 -11.84 3.38
C ILE A 95 -5.80 -12.35 3.95
N PRO A 96 -5.63 -13.65 4.24
CA PRO A 96 -4.41 -14.17 4.88
C PRO A 96 -3.10 -13.78 4.19
N ASN A 97 -3.05 -13.79 2.85
CA ASN A 97 -1.87 -13.36 2.09
C ASN A 97 -1.55 -11.87 2.30
N VAL A 98 -2.58 -11.02 2.44
CA VAL A 98 -2.40 -9.59 2.72
C VAL A 98 -1.90 -9.39 4.15
N LYS A 99 -2.42 -10.17 5.12
CA LYS A 99 -1.95 -10.17 6.52
C LYS A 99 -0.45 -10.47 6.62
N GLN A 100 0.05 -11.41 5.80
CA GLN A 100 1.48 -11.69 5.71
C GLN A 100 2.30 -10.47 5.27
N PHE A 101 1.86 -9.72 4.25
CA PHE A 101 2.57 -8.50 3.82
C PHE A 101 2.52 -7.40 4.89
N ILE A 102 1.37 -7.20 5.56
CA ILE A 102 1.23 -6.17 6.60
C ILE A 102 2.19 -6.41 7.77
N ASN A 103 2.42 -7.66 8.14
CA ASN A 103 3.28 -8.03 9.28
C ASN A 103 4.76 -8.28 8.91
N ASN A 104 5.14 -8.16 7.63
CA ASN A 104 6.51 -8.48 7.19
C ASN A 104 7.42 -7.24 7.27
N ASP A 105 8.34 -7.19 8.23
CA ASP A 105 9.27 -6.06 8.36
C ASP A 105 10.31 -5.96 7.22
N THR A 106 10.61 -7.04 6.50
CA THR A 106 11.46 -6.97 5.30
C THR A 106 10.73 -6.33 4.12
N PHE A 107 9.40 -6.37 4.11
CA PHE A 107 8.58 -5.72 3.08
C PHE A 107 8.48 -4.21 3.28
N TRP A 108 8.48 -3.72 4.53
CA TRP A 108 8.18 -2.34 4.89
C TRP A 108 9.40 -1.47 5.19
#